data_AF-A0A9Q1BCZ2-F1
#
_entry.id   AF-A0A9Q1BCZ2-F1
#
_cell.length_a   1.000
_cell.length_b   1.000
_cell.length_c   1.000
_cell.angle_alpha   90.00
_cell.angle_beta   90.00
_cell.angle_gamma   90.00
#
_symmetry.space_group_name_H-M   'P 1'
#
loop_
_entity.id
_entity.type
_entity.pdbx_description
1 polymer ?
#
loop_
_entity_poly.entity_id
_entity_poly.type
_entity_poly.pdbx_seq_one_letter_code
_entity_poly.pdbx_strand_id
1 'polypeptide(L)'
;MVTFYNQAVLLIFVICLPWNESMTYDWYDLLLNLLFGLGDTLGKSALMIALSLISAGDVSAISLNKPIPASIIACILLGESFDVFDGVLVVINCVGLVLIAESANGISKDSSNVYGVLCAFVALASFVFIYFVARVLARKGKANPSLLSFMAGWIGVALSSVYLALTNAWHFPGKLDDVLMFLGLGCSTIIHFYSLTKALLTENMMFVASGMSVTIPITYIYDALFTQHKLAWQNIVGALLTVSSTLLLFTKTSCKEE
;
A
#
# COMPACT_ATOMS: atom_id res chain seq x y z
N MET A 1 6.96 15.20 -7.32
CA MET A 1 6.19 15.54 -8.54
C MET A 1 5.12 14.48 -8.84
N VAL A 2 5.50 13.22 -9.05
CA VAL A 2 4.55 12.10 -9.26
C VAL A 2 3.45 12.05 -8.17
N THR A 3 3.85 12.14 -6.90
CA THR A 3 2.88 12.17 -5.77
C THR A 3 1.93 13.35 -5.84
N PHE A 4 2.40 14.55 -6.24
CA PHE A 4 1.55 15.74 -6.36
C PHE A 4 0.47 15.52 -7.44
N TYR A 5 0.87 15.09 -8.64
CA TYR A 5 -0.08 14.86 -9.73
C TYR A 5 -1.07 13.74 -9.41
N ASN A 6 -0.61 12.65 -8.79
CA ASN A 6 -1.50 11.56 -8.37
C ASN A 6 -2.58 12.05 -7.39
N GLN A 7 -2.20 12.87 -6.40
CA GLN A 7 -3.12 13.42 -5.40
C GLN A 7 -4.03 14.53 -5.98
N ALA A 8 -3.55 15.28 -6.98
CA ALA A 8 -4.36 16.27 -7.69
C ALA A 8 -5.48 15.60 -8.51
N VAL A 9 -5.20 14.48 -9.18
CA VAL A 9 -6.22 13.71 -9.92
C VAL A 9 -7.31 13.19 -8.95
N LEU A 10 -6.92 12.73 -7.76
CA LEU A 10 -7.87 12.33 -6.72
C LEU A 10 -8.84 13.46 -6.34
N LEU A 11 -8.34 14.68 -6.14
CA LEU A 11 -9.18 15.84 -5.83
C LEU A 11 -10.18 16.17 -6.94
N ILE A 12 -9.72 16.14 -8.20
CA ILE A 12 -10.58 16.42 -9.36
C ILE A 12 -11.70 15.39 -9.43
N PHE A 13 -11.37 14.11 -9.25
CA PHE A 13 -12.34 13.03 -9.35
C PHE A 13 -13.37 13.03 -8.21
N VAL A 14 -12.97 13.44 -7.01
CA VAL A 14 -13.85 13.55 -5.85
C VAL A 14 -14.98 14.56 -6.07
N ILE A 15 -14.78 15.60 -6.89
CA ILE A 15 -15.83 16.57 -7.25
C ILE A 15 -16.97 15.88 -8.01
N CYS A 16 -16.67 14.80 -8.74
CA CYS A 16 -17.65 14.05 -9.52
C CYS A 16 -18.40 12.98 -8.70
N LEU A 17 -18.02 12.73 -7.45
CA LEU A 17 -18.63 11.69 -6.63
C LEU A 17 -19.82 12.21 -5.81
N PRO A 18 -20.91 11.42 -5.70
CA PRO A 18 -22.05 11.81 -4.89
C PRO A 18 -21.69 11.82 -3.41
N TRP A 19 -21.87 12.97 -2.76
CA TRP A 19 -21.67 13.16 -1.32
C TRP A 19 -22.94 12.82 -0.55
N ASN A 20 -23.29 11.53 -0.51
CA ASN A 20 -24.60 11.12 -0.03
C ASN A 20 -24.75 11.14 1.50
N GLU A 21 -23.65 11.16 2.28
CA GLU A 21 -23.70 11.10 3.75
C GLU A 21 -22.58 11.89 4.46
N SER A 22 -22.50 13.21 4.26
CA SER A 22 -21.48 14.06 4.92
C SER A 22 -21.89 14.59 6.29
N MET A 23 -23.14 14.42 6.73
CA MET A 23 -23.67 15.06 7.94
C MET A 23 -23.53 14.23 9.24
N THR A 24 -22.97 13.02 9.19
CA THR A 24 -22.92 12.08 10.34
C THR A 24 -21.54 11.95 11.00
N TYR A 25 -20.59 12.81 10.63
CA TYR A 25 -19.19 12.72 11.08
C TYR A 25 -18.94 13.49 12.38
N ASP A 26 -18.33 12.80 13.36
CA ASP A 26 -17.80 13.45 14.55
C ASP A 26 -16.37 13.96 14.32
N TRP A 27 -15.91 14.86 15.20
CA TRP A 27 -14.52 15.32 15.25
C TRP A 27 -13.50 14.17 15.24
N TYR A 28 -13.77 13.09 15.99
CA TYR A 28 -12.87 11.93 16.02
C TYR A 28 -12.78 11.23 14.66
N ASP A 29 -13.88 11.15 13.92
CA ASP A 29 -13.87 10.54 12.59
C ASP A 29 -13.16 11.43 11.57
N LEU A 30 -13.28 12.76 11.70
CA LEU A 30 -12.47 13.72 10.93
C LEU A 30 -10.98 13.56 11.22
N LEU A 31 -10.59 13.40 12.49
CA LEU A 31 -9.20 13.14 12.89
C LEU A 31 -8.68 11.85 12.25
N LEU A 32 -9.46 10.78 12.27
CA LEU A 32 -9.06 9.52 11.62
C LEU A 32 -8.93 9.67 10.10
N ASN A 33 -9.86 10.37 9.44
CA ASN A 33 -9.74 10.66 8.01
C ASN A 33 -8.49 11.51 7.67
N LEU A 34 -8.13 12.45 8.54
CA LEU A 34 -6.91 13.25 8.40
C LEU A 34 -5.65 12.39 8.56
N LEU A 35 -5.63 11.52 9.56
CA LEU A 35 -4.56 10.54 9.77
C LEU A 35 -4.42 9.58 8.58
N PHE A 36 -5.55 9.17 7.98
CA PHE A 36 -5.54 8.37 6.77
C PHE A 36 -4.85 9.10 5.62
N GLY A 37 -5.24 10.34 5.32
CA GLY A 37 -4.64 11.10 4.23
C GLY A 37 -3.16 11.43 4.44
N LEU A 38 -2.76 11.69 5.70
CA LEU A 38 -1.36 11.88 6.07
C LEU A 38 -0.55 10.59 5.90
N GLY A 39 -1.07 9.46 6.37
CA GLY A 39 -0.46 8.14 6.20
C GLY A 39 -0.32 7.74 4.72
N ASP A 40 -1.34 7.98 3.90
CA ASP A 40 -1.30 7.70 2.46
C ASP A 40 -0.23 8.54 1.76
N THR A 41 -0.17 9.84 2.06
CA THR A 41 0.80 10.75 1.45
C THR A 41 2.23 10.38 1.84
N LEU A 42 2.48 10.11 3.12
CA LEU A 42 3.79 9.70 3.62
C LEU A 42 4.20 8.35 3.02
N GLY A 43 3.29 7.37 3.02
CA GLY A 43 3.55 6.04 2.48
C GLY A 43 3.92 6.07 0.99
N LYS A 44 3.14 6.79 0.17
CA LYS A 44 3.43 6.94 -1.26
C LYS A 44 4.72 7.71 -1.53
N SER A 45 4.99 8.75 -0.74
CA SER A 45 6.22 9.54 -0.90
C SER A 45 7.46 8.70 -0.56
N ALA A 46 7.42 7.96 0.55
CA ALA A 46 8.48 7.05 0.94
C ALA A 46 8.66 5.90 -0.09
N LEU A 47 7.56 5.36 -0.62
CA LEU A 47 7.59 4.34 -1.67
C LEU A 47 8.28 4.84 -2.94
N MET A 48 7.94 6.05 -3.39
CA MET A 48 8.55 6.66 -4.59
C MET A 48 10.04 6.94 -4.39
N ILE A 49 10.45 7.35 -3.19
CA ILE A 49 11.86 7.52 -2.85
C ILE A 49 12.56 6.15 -2.87
N ALA A 50 11.97 5.12 -2.29
CA ALA A 50 12.54 3.77 -2.28
C ALA A 50 12.72 3.22 -3.70
N LEU A 51 11.71 3.37 -4.57
CA LEU A 51 11.77 2.96 -5.99
C LEU A 51 12.83 3.70 -6.80
N SER A 52 13.27 4.89 -6.36
CA SER A 52 14.34 5.64 -7.01
C SER A 52 15.75 5.20 -6.58
N LEU A 53 15.86 4.41 -5.51
CA LEU A 53 17.13 4.05 -4.88
C LEU A 53 17.46 2.56 -4.97
N ILE A 54 16.45 1.70 -4.93
CA ILE A 54 16.58 0.24 -4.95
C ILE A 54 15.63 -0.38 -5.98
N SER A 55 15.81 -1.65 -6.31
CA SER A 55 15.03 -2.32 -7.36
C SER A 55 13.53 -2.41 -7.01
N ALA A 56 12.67 -2.39 -8.03
CA ALA A 56 11.23 -2.46 -7.84
C ALA A 56 10.79 -3.75 -7.13
N GLY A 57 11.45 -4.87 -7.41
CA GLY A 57 11.27 -6.14 -6.72
C GLY A 57 11.54 -6.02 -5.22
N ASP A 58 12.67 -5.44 -4.82
CA ASP A 58 13.05 -5.32 -3.41
C ASP A 58 12.10 -4.39 -2.64
N VAL A 59 11.71 -3.26 -3.25
CA VAL A 59 10.73 -2.34 -2.67
C VAL A 59 9.40 -3.04 -2.51
N SER A 60 8.97 -3.79 -3.52
CA SER A 60 7.71 -4.54 -3.52
C SER A 60 7.72 -5.61 -2.44
N ALA A 61 8.80 -6.39 -2.29
CA ALA A 61 8.93 -7.39 -1.24
C ALA A 61 8.77 -6.79 0.16
N ILE A 62 9.39 -5.64 0.44
CA ILE A 62 9.31 -4.98 1.74
C ILE A 62 7.93 -4.33 1.93
N SER A 63 7.52 -3.48 0.99
CA SER A 63 6.33 -2.62 1.14
C SER A 63 5.00 -3.36 0.97
N LEU A 64 4.99 -4.50 0.29
CA LEU A 64 3.82 -5.36 0.12
C LEU A 64 3.71 -6.44 1.20
N ASN A 65 4.68 -6.56 2.11
CA ASN A 65 4.57 -7.40 3.31
C ASN A 65 3.61 -6.82 4.37
N LYS A 66 2.44 -6.38 3.91
CA LYS A 66 1.38 -5.80 4.74
C LYS A 66 0.69 -6.84 5.64
N PRO A 67 0.47 -8.12 5.24
CA PRO A 67 -0.33 -9.06 6.03
C PRO A 67 0.16 -9.26 7.46
N ILE A 68 1.47 -9.32 7.66
CA ILE A 68 2.09 -9.67 8.94
C ILE A 68 1.93 -8.54 9.98
N PRO A 69 2.40 -7.31 9.71
CA PRO A 69 2.12 -6.19 10.59
C PRO A 69 0.62 -5.88 10.67
N ALA A 70 -0.15 -6.09 9.60
CA ALA A 70 -1.60 -5.92 9.63
C ALA A 70 -2.29 -6.90 10.58
N SER A 71 -1.89 -8.18 10.58
CA SER A 71 -2.49 -9.19 11.47
C SER A 71 -2.12 -8.95 12.93
N ILE A 72 -0.88 -8.54 13.20
CA ILE A 72 -0.45 -8.17 14.56
C ILE A 72 -1.27 -6.97 15.06
N ILE A 73 -1.39 -5.93 14.25
CA ILE A 73 -2.18 -4.74 14.61
C ILE A 73 -3.67 -5.07 14.75
N ALA A 74 -4.22 -5.89 13.87
CA ALA A 74 -5.62 -6.33 13.94
C ALA A 74 -5.91 -7.14 15.20
N CYS A 75 -5.00 -8.04 15.58
CA CYS A 75 -5.16 -8.84 16.79
C CYS A 75 -5.04 -7.97 18.05
N ILE A 76 -4.00 -7.12 18.15
CA ILE A 76 -3.73 -6.33 19.36
C ILE A 76 -4.70 -5.16 19.52
N LEU A 77 -4.91 -4.36 18.46
CA LEU A 77 -5.67 -3.11 18.55
C LEU A 77 -7.15 -3.27 18.20
N LEU A 78 -7.51 -4.22 17.33
CA LEU A 78 -8.90 -4.44 16.93
C LEU A 78 -9.54 -5.67 17.60
N GLY A 79 -8.76 -6.51 18.30
CA GLY A 79 -9.26 -7.73 18.90
C GLY A 79 -9.82 -8.72 17.87
N GLU A 80 -9.33 -8.69 16.61
CA GLU A 80 -9.70 -9.70 15.61
C GLU A 80 -9.13 -11.06 16.01
N SER A 81 -9.92 -12.12 15.81
CA SER A 81 -9.50 -13.48 16.13
C SER A 81 -8.33 -13.89 15.24
N PHE A 82 -7.26 -14.36 15.88
CA PHE A 82 -6.05 -14.82 15.20
C PHE A 82 -5.85 -16.31 15.50
N ASP A 83 -5.98 -17.15 14.48
CA ASP A 83 -5.83 -18.60 14.61
C ASP A 83 -4.35 -19.00 14.58
N VAL A 84 -4.00 -20.12 15.22
CA VAL A 84 -2.61 -20.63 15.23
C VAL A 84 -2.13 -20.92 13.81
N PHE A 85 -3.03 -21.42 12.96
CA PHE A 85 -2.73 -21.69 11.56
C PHE A 85 -2.54 -20.42 10.72
N ASP A 86 -3.20 -19.31 11.10
CA ASP A 86 -2.97 -18.00 10.48
C ASP A 86 -1.55 -17.50 10.84
N GLY A 87 -1.11 -17.78 12.07
CA GLY A 87 0.28 -17.61 12.51
C GLY A 87 1.29 -18.41 11.70
N VAL A 88 1.03 -19.70 11.46
CA VAL A 88 1.92 -20.54 10.64
C VAL A 88 2.05 -20.00 9.22
N LEU A 89 0.94 -19.61 8.59
CA LEU A 89 0.95 -19.06 7.24
C LEU A 89 1.66 -17.70 7.16
N VAL A 90 1.49 -16.85 8.18
CA VAL A 90 2.26 -15.61 8.34
C VAL A 90 3.76 -15.89 8.45
N VAL A 91 4.17 -16.90 9.23
CA VAL A 91 5.59 -17.29 9.36
C VAL A 91 6.15 -17.80 8.03
N ILE A 92 5.40 -18.63 7.30
CA ILE A 92 5.81 -19.12 5.97
C ILE A 92 5.97 -17.94 4.99
N ASN A 93 5.06 -16.98 5.01
CA ASN A 93 5.15 -15.77 4.20
C ASN A 93 6.40 -14.94 4.57
N CYS A 94 6.66 -14.79 5.87
CA CYS A 94 7.89 -14.18 6.41
C CYS A 94 9.15 -14.86 5.86
N VAL A 95 9.22 -16.19 5.88
CA VAL A 95 10.37 -16.96 5.34
C VAL A 95 10.51 -16.75 3.84
N GLY A 96 9.41 -16.76 3.08
CA GLY A 96 9.42 -16.50 1.63
C GLY A 96 9.98 -15.11 1.32
N LEU A 97 9.62 -14.12 2.13
CA LEU A 97 10.11 -12.75 2.02
C LEU A 97 11.57 -12.58 2.43
N VAL A 98 12.02 -13.28 3.48
CA VAL A 98 13.44 -13.28 3.87
C VAL A 98 14.29 -13.88 2.76
N LEU A 99 13.84 -14.96 2.11
CA LEU A 99 14.55 -15.56 0.97
C LEU A 99 14.64 -14.61 -0.23
N ILE A 100 13.58 -13.84 -0.49
CA ILE A 100 13.56 -12.80 -1.50
C ILE A 100 14.55 -11.67 -1.14
N ALA A 101 14.51 -11.18 0.10
CA ALA A 101 15.39 -10.12 0.58
C ALA A 101 16.87 -10.55 0.67
N GLU A 102 17.13 -11.82 0.96
CA GLU A 102 18.50 -12.37 1.01
C GLU A 102 19.12 -12.50 -0.38
N SER A 103 18.34 -12.80 -1.42
CA SER A 103 18.84 -12.67 -2.79
C SER A 103 19.18 -11.22 -3.14
N ALA A 104 18.48 -10.25 -2.54
CA ALA A 104 18.81 -8.83 -2.68
C ALA A 104 20.08 -8.45 -1.92
N ASN A 105 20.51 -9.24 -0.90
CA ASN A 105 21.79 -9.11 -0.15
C ASN A 105 23.07 -9.32 -1.00
N GLY A 106 22.95 -9.36 -2.32
CA GLY A 106 23.94 -8.73 -3.20
C GLY A 106 24.08 -7.20 -2.98
N ILE A 107 23.51 -6.64 -1.90
CA ILE A 107 23.69 -5.29 -1.37
C ILE A 107 25.18 -4.94 -1.42
N SER A 108 25.56 -4.22 -2.47
CA SER A 108 26.70 -3.34 -2.42
C SER A 108 26.58 -2.49 -1.16
N LYS A 109 27.67 -2.38 -0.38
CA LYS A 109 27.79 -1.57 0.85
C LYS A 109 27.68 -0.06 0.58
N ASP A 110 26.75 0.34 -0.27
CA ASP A 110 26.52 1.70 -0.67
C ASP A 110 25.46 2.30 0.24
N SER A 111 25.76 3.46 0.83
CA SER A 111 24.89 4.10 1.83
C SER A 111 23.51 4.49 1.29
N SER A 112 23.38 4.61 -0.04
CA SER A 112 22.12 4.87 -0.76
C SER A 112 21.12 3.72 -0.65
N ASN A 113 21.59 2.47 -0.66
CA ASN A 113 20.74 1.28 -0.56
C ASN A 113 20.08 1.18 0.81
N VAL A 114 20.81 1.50 1.89
CA VAL A 114 20.28 1.47 3.26
C VAL A 114 19.15 2.48 3.44
N TYR A 115 19.29 3.67 2.87
CA TYR A 115 18.25 4.69 2.91
C TYR A 115 17.00 4.27 2.11
N GLY A 116 17.17 3.64 0.94
CA GLY A 116 16.07 3.07 0.16
C GLY A 116 15.28 2.00 0.91
N VAL A 117 15.96 1.09 1.61
CA VAL A 117 15.34 0.07 2.45
C VAL A 117 14.56 0.70 3.61
N LEU A 118 15.12 1.71 4.30
CA LEU A 118 14.44 2.41 5.38
C LEU A 118 13.16 3.10 4.87
N CYS A 119 13.21 3.75 3.71
CA CYS A 119 12.04 4.34 3.06
C CYS A 119 10.98 3.28 2.72
N ALA A 120 11.38 2.09 2.28
CA ALA A 120 10.43 0.99 2.03
C ALA A 120 9.74 0.51 3.31
N PHE A 121 10.46 0.45 4.44
CA PHE A 121 9.86 0.15 5.75
C PHE A 121 8.90 1.25 6.24
N VAL A 122 9.25 2.52 6.04
CA VAL A 122 8.34 3.65 6.35
C VAL A 122 7.08 3.57 5.49
N ALA A 123 7.22 3.21 4.21
CA ALA A 123 6.08 2.98 3.32
C ALA A 123 5.21 1.82 3.82
N LEU A 124 5.81 0.68 4.20
CA LEU A 124 5.10 -0.45 4.78
C LEU A 124 4.30 -0.04 6.03
N ALA A 125 4.96 0.59 7.01
CA ALA A 125 4.33 1.00 8.25
C ALA A 125 3.16 1.97 7.99
N SER A 126 3.35 2.92 7.07
CA SER A 126 2.30 3.86 6.66
C SER A 126 1.12 3.15 5.99
N PHE A 127 1.39 2.18 5.11
CA PHE A 127 0.34 1.40 4.44
C PHE A 127 -0.45 0.51 5.39
N VAL A 128 0.20 -0.06 6.40
CA VAL A 128 -0.49 -0.84 7.44
C VAL A 128 -1.31 0.08 8.33
N PHE A 129 -0.78 1.27 8.66
CA PHE A 129 -1.49 2.27 9.43
C PHE A 129 -2.77 2.75 8.72
N ILE A 130 -2.73 3.00 7.41
CA ILE A 130 -3.96 3.37 6.68
C ILE A 130 -4.99 2.23 6.66
N TYR A 131 -4.56 0.96 6.62
CA TYR A 131 -5.49 -0.19 6.71
C TYR A 131 -6.14 -0.25 8.09
N PHE A 132 -5.37 -0.02 9.14
CA PHE A 132 -5.86 0.07 10.51
C PHE A 132 -6.92 1.18 10.62
N VAL A 133 -6.57 2.40 10.20
CA VAL A 133 -7.49 3.55 10.26
C VAL A 133 -8.75 3.29 9.45
N ALA A 134 -8.62 2.82 8.20
CA ALA A 134 -9.76 2.51 7.35
C ALA A 134 -10.67 1.43 7.97
N ARG A 135 -10.09 0.40 8.62
CA ARG A 135 -10.86 -0.64 9.32
C ARG A 135 -11.58 -0.09 10.55
N VAL A 136 -10.96 0.83 11.31
CA VAL A 136 -11.63 1.50 12.44
C VAL A 136 -12.82 2.33 11.95
N LEU A 137 -12.70 3.07 10.84
CA LEU A 137 -13.85 3.75 10.23
C LEU A 137 -14.91 2.77 9.73
N ALA A 138 -14.47 1.64 9.16
CA ALA A 138 -15.36 0.64 8.58
C ALA A 138 -16.24 -0.02 9.65
N ARG A 139 -15.68 -0.35 10.81
CA ARG A 139 -16.44 -0.89 11.96
C ARG A 139 -17.49 0.07 12.49
N LYS A 140 -17.31 1.37 12.30
CA LYS A 140 -18.31 2.40 12.66
C LYS A 140 -19.36 2.62 11.58
N GLY A 141 -19.26 1.96 10.43
CA GLY A 141 -20.10 2.24 9.25
C GLY A 141 -19.83 3.61 8.62
N LYS A 142 -18.69 4.24 8.93
CA LYS A 142 -18.33 5.60 8.49
C LYS A 142 -17.18 5.63 7.48
N ALA A 143 -16.81 4.49 6.92
CA ALA A 143 -15.77 4.41 5.89
C ALA A 143 -16.33 4.78 4.51
N ASN A 144 -16.38 6.09 4.22
CA ASN A 144 -16.76 6.58 2.89
C ASN A 144 -15.53 6.72 1.99
N PRO A 145 -15.44 5.98 0.86
CA PRO A 145 -14.29 6.04 -0.03
C PRO A 145 -14.10 7.43 -0.64
N SER A 146 -15.18 8.17 -0.89
CA SER A 146 -15.12 9.55 -1.40
C SER A 146 -14.45 10.51 -0.40
N LEU A 147 -14.78 10.40 0.89
CA LEU A 147 -14.19 11.25 1.93
C LEU A 147 -12.72 10.89 2.17
N LEU A 148 -12.39 9.60 2.20
CA LEU A 148 -11.01 9.14 2.31
C LEU A 148 -10.16 9.62 1.12
N SER A 149 -10.70 9.52 -0.10
CA SER A 149 -10.05 10.01 -1.32
C SER A 149 -9.87 11.53 -1.30
N PHE A 150 -10.87 12.27 -0.81
CA PHE A 150 -10.81 13.72 -0.64
C PHE A 150 -9.68 14.12 0.31
N MET A 151 -9.63 13.49 1.49
CA MET A 151 -8.68 13.82 2.54
C MET A 151 -7.24 13.44 2.13
N ALA A 152 -7.06 12.28 1.49
CA ALA A 152 -5.79 11.90 0.89
C ALA A 152 -5.34 12.88 -0.20
N GLY A 153 -6.25 13.26 -1.11
CA GLY A 153 -5.97 14.22 -2.17
C GLY A 153 -5.60 15.60 -1.62
N TRP A 154 -6.39 16.13 -0.68
CA TRP A 154 -6.21 17.47 -0.11
C TRP A 154 -4.89 17.58 0.66
N ILE A 155 -4.65 16.65 1.60
CA ILE A 155 -3.41 16.61 2.39
C ILE A 155 -2.22 16.33 1.49
N GLY A 156 -2.38 15.42 0.53
CA GLY A 156 -1.36 15.04 -0.44
C GLY A 156 -0.91 16.22 -1.29
N VAL A 157 -1.86 16.98 -1.86
CA VAL A 157 -1.56 18.19 -2.64
C VAL A 157 -0.91 19.25 -1.76
N ALA A 158 -1.42 19.50 -0.55
CA ALA A 158 -0.85 20.50 0.35
C ALA A 158 0.61 20.18 0.73
N LEU A 159 0.88 18.97 1.23
CA LEU A 159 2.22 18.55 1.65
C LEU A 159 3.19 18.48 0.47
N SER A 160 2.77 17.90 -0.65
CA SER A 160 3.63 17.79 -1.83
C SER A 160 3.90 19.15 -2.48
N SER A 161 2.97 20.11 -2.44
CA SER A 161 3.19 21.48 -2.89
C SER A 161 4.25 22.19 -2.05
N VAL A 162 4.15 22.08 -0.72
CA VAL A 162 5.15 22.66 0.20
C VAL A 162 6.52 22.07 -0.09
N TYR A 163 6.62 20.74 -0.22
CA TYR A 163 7.88 20.08 -0.55
C TYR A 163 8.45 20.53 -1.91
N LEU A 164 7.62 20.62 -2.95
CA LEU A 164 8.04 21.09 -4.28
C LEU A 164 8.49 22.56 -4.27
N ALA A 165 7.82 23.40 -3.48
CA ALA A 165 8.20 24.80 -3.32
C ALA A 165 9.56 24.94 -2.61
N LEU A 166 9.79 24.15 -1.55
CA LEU A 166 11.07 24.17 -0.82
C LEU A 166 12.24 23.64 -1.66
N THR A 167 11.99 22.64 -2.51
CA THR A 167 13.02 22.02 -3.36
C THR A 167 13.20 22.69 -4.73
N ASN A 168 12.40 23.72 -5.04
CA ASN A 168 12.33 24.35 -6.37
C ASN A 168 12.18 23.35 -7.53
N ALA A 169 11.58 22.19 -7.26
CA ALA A 169 11.43 21.09 -8.22
C ALA A 169 10.12 21.18 -9.03
N TRP A 170 9.54 22.37 -9.12
CA TRP A 170 8.33 22.61 -9.92
C TRP A 170 8.66 22.49 -11.40
N HIS A 171 8.10 21.46 -12.03
CA HIS A 171 8.14 21.27 -13.47
C HIS A 171 6.76 20.82 -13.93
N PHE A 172 6.28 21.45 -15.00
CA PHE A 172 5.03 21.06 -15.63
C PHE A 172 5.31 19.92 -16.63
N PRO A 173 4.49 18.86 -16.68
CA PRO A 173 4.66 17.80 -17.67
C PRO A 173 4.45 18.39 -19.07
N GLY A 174 5.54 18.50 -19.83
CA GLY A 174 5.50 19.03 -21.20
C GLY A 174 5.12 17.97 -22.24
N LYS A 175 5.17 16.68 -21.90
CA LYS A 175 4.91 15.57 -22.82
C LYS A 175 3.57 14.90 -22.52
N LEU A 176 2.87 14.47 -23.57
CA LEU A 176 1.59 13.77 -23.47
C LEU A 176 1.73 12.46 -22.68
N ASP A 177 2.84 11.75 -22.84
CA ASP A 177 3.10 10.48 -22.15
C ASP A 177 3.14 10.65 -20.62
N ASP A 178 3.76 11.71 -20.13
CA ASP A 178 3.84 12.02 -18.70
C ASP A 178 2.44 12.30 -18.12
N VAL A 179 1.62 13.05 -18.87
CA VAL A 179 0.23 13.36 -18.51
C VAL A 179 -0.62 12.10 -18.45
N LEU A 180 -0.51 11.23 -19.45
CA LEU A 180 -1.23 9.95 -19.50
C LEU A 180 -0.83 9.03 -18.34
N MET A 181 0.46 8.98 -18.01
CA MET A 181 0.96 8.22 -16.85
C MET A 181 0.36 8.73 -15.54
N PHE A 182 0.35 10.05 -15.32
CA PHE A 182 -0.24 10.62 -14.10
C PHE A 182 -1.75 10.39 -13.99
N LEU A 183 -2.47 10.49 -15.11
CA LEU A 183 -3.89 10.21 -15.15
C LEU A 183 -4.17 8.73 -14.86
N GLY A 184 -3.39 7.82 -15.44
CA GLY A 184 -3.48 6.38 -15.17
C GLY A 184 -3.22 6.03 -13.70
N LEU A 185 -2.19 6.63 -13.09
CA LEU A 185 -1.89 6.45 -11.67
C LEU A 185 -3.03 6.97 -10.78
N GLY A 186 -3.60 8.13 -11.11
CA GLY A 186 -4.74 8.70 -10.39
C GLY A 186 -5.96 7.79 -10.45
N CYS A 187 -6.34 7.35 -11.66
CA CYS A 187 -7.44 6.40 -11.86
C CYS A 187 -7.23 5.08 -11.10
N SER A 188 -6.02 4.52 -11.17
CA SER A 188 -5.68 3.30 -10.43
C SER A 188 -5.80 3.51 -8.91
N THR A 189 -5.38 4.67 -8.40
CA THR A 189 -5.48 5.01 -6.97
C THR A 189 -6.94 5.13 -6.52
N ILE A 190 -7.82 5.67 -7.36
CA ILE A 190 -9.25 5.76 -7.07
C ILE A 190 -9.88 4.36 -6.97
N ILE A 191 -9.60 3.50 -7.97
CA ILE A 191 -10.07 2.12 -7.98
C ILE A 191 -9.58 1.39 -6.74
N HIS A 192 -8.30 1.59 -6.38
CA HIS A 192 -7.70 1.05 -5.18
C HIS A 192 -8.44 1.49 -3.91
N PHE A 193 -8.68 2.78 -3.70
CA PHE A 193 -9.38 3.26 -2.51
C PHE A 193 -10.81 2.76 -2.42
N TYR A 194 -11.54 2.72 -3.53
CA TYR A 194 -12.91 2.22 -3.54
C TYR A 194 -12.95 0.73 -3.18
N SER A 195 -12.10 -0.06 -3.83
CA SER A 195 -12.01 -1.51 -3.61
C SER A 195 -11.53 -1.83 -2.19
N LEU A 196 -10.51 -1.12 -1.69
CA LEU A 196 -9.97 -1.28 -0.35
C LEU A 196 -11.02 -0.96 0.72
N THR A 197 -11.72 0.16 0.57
CA THR A 197 -12.73 0.60 1.54
C THR A 197 -13.91 -0.37 1.57
N LYS A 198 -14.37 -0.83 0.41
CA LYS A 198 -15.43 -1.84 0.31
C LYS A 198 -15.00 -3.18 0.91
N ALA A 199 -13.78 -3.63 0.62
CA ALA A 199 -13.24 -4.86 1.19
C ALA A 199 -13.13 -4.77 2.72
N LEU A 200 -12.64 -3.65 3.28
CA LEU A 200 -12.53 -3.49 4.73
C LEU A 200 -13.87 -3.30 5.45
N LEU A 201 -14.94 -2.97 4.74
CA LEU A 201 -16.31 -2.94 5.28
C LEU A 201 -16.89 -4.34 5.46
N THR A 202 -16.59 -5.26 4.54
CA THR A 202 -17.12 -6.63 4.57
C THR A 202 -16.20 -7.60 5.29
N GLU A 203 -14.89 -7.47 5.09
CA GLU A 203 -13.88 -8.45 5.48
C GLU A 203 -12.97 -8.00 6.62
N ASN A 204 -12.30 -8.96 7.26
CA ASN A 204 -11.26 -8.69 8.26
C ASN A 204 -10.00 -8.07 7.64
N MET A 205 -9.29 -7.27 8.44
CA MET A 205 -8.10 -6.53 7.97
C MET A 205 -7.01 -7.49 7.47
N MET A 206 -6.86 -8.63 8.14
CA MET A 206 -5.92 -9.68 7.74
C MET A 206 -6.25 -10.29 6.38
N PHE A 207 -7.53 -10.53 6.09
CA PHE A 207 -7.96 -11.11 4.82
C PHE A 207 -7.70 -10.14 3.67
N VAL A 208 -8.08 -8.87 3.84
CA VAL A 208 -7.82 -7.83 2.84
C VAL A 208 -6.33 -7.65 2.58
N ALA A 209 -5.50 -7.61 3.63
CA ALA A 209 -4.05 -7.49 3.46
C ALA A 209 -3.44 -8.70 2.74
N SER A 210 -3.92 -9.92 3.06
CA SER A 210 -3.48 -11.15 2.40
C SER A 210 -3.87 -11.16 0.93
N GLY A 211 -5.13 -10.85 0.58
CA GLY A 211 -5.58 -10.77 -0.82
C GLY A 211 -4.74 -9.77 -1.64
N MET A 212 -4.34 -8.65 -1.05
CA MET A 212 -3.48 -7.67 -1.71
C MET A 212 -2.04 -8.16 -1.94
N SER A 213 -1.59 -9.15 -1.17
CA SER A 213 -0.24 -9.73 -1.31
C SER A 213 -0.08 -10.59 -2.55
N VAL A 214 -1.18 -10.94 -3.24
CA VAL A 214 -1.14 -11.57 -4.58
C VAL A 214 -0.46 -10.66 -5.61
N THR A 215 -0.36 -9.34 -5.35
CA THR A 215 0.39 -8.43 -6.22
C THR A 215 1.90 -8.70 -6.23
N ILE A 216 2.47 -9.24 -5.13
CA ILE A 216 3.90 -9.54 -5.00
C ILE A 216 4.42 -10.44 -6.14
N PRO A 217 3.89 -11.65 -6.35
CA PRO A 217 4.37 -12.50 -7.44
C PRO A 217 4.14 -11.91 -8.83
N ILE A 218 3.06 -11.15 -9.02
CA ILE A 218 2.78 -10.48 -10.30
C ILE A 218 3.87 -9.46 -10.60
N THR A 219 4.29 -8.68 -9.60
CA THR A 219 5.40 -7.73 -9.74
C THR A 219 6.72 -8.43 -9.99
N TYR A 220 6.99 -9.56 -9.33
CA TYR A 220 8.19 -10.36 -9.61
C TYR A 220 8.22 -10.91 -11.03
N ILE A 221 7.09 -11.42 -11.53
CA ILE A 221 6.97 -11.88 -12.93
C ILE A 221 7.16 -10.71 -13.89
N TYR A 222 6.59 -9.54 -13.58
CA TYR A 222 6.78 -8.33 -14.37
C TYR A 222 8.27 -7.94 -14.44
N ASP A 223 8.96 -7.90 -13.29
CA ASP A 223 10.40 -7.59 -13.24
C ASP A 223 11.25 -8.63 -13.98
N ALA A 224 10.85 -9.90 -13.96
CA ALA A 224 11.49 -10.97 -14.72
C ALA A 224 11.41 -10.76 -16.23
N LEU A 225 10.23 -10.37 -16.72
CA LEU A 225 9.93 -10.32 -18.14
C LEU A 225 10.40 -9.01 -18.77
N PHE A 226 10.26 -7.89 -18.05
CA PHE A 226 10.43 -6.56 -18.64
C PHE A 226 11.72 -5.85 -18.19
N THR A 227 12.21 -6.12 -16.98
CA THR A 227 13.29 -5.31 -16.39
C THR A 227 14.69 -5.88 -16.65
N GLN A 228 14.82 -6.98 -17.42
CA GLN A 228 16.08 -7.66 -17.80
C GLN A 228 17.02 -8.00 -16.61
N HIS A 229 16.52 -7.89 -15.37
CA HIS A 229 17.27 -8.23 -14.18
C HIS A 229 17.34 -9.75 -14.04
N LYS A 230 18.55 -10.28 -13.86
CA LYS A 230 18.74 -11.71 -13.64
C LYS A 230 18.16 -12.08 -12.27
N LEU A 231 17.00 -12.73 -12.27
CA LEU A 231 16.44 -13.30 -11.05
C LEU A 231 17.29 -14.47 -10.59
N ALA A 232 17.78 -14.39 -9.35
CA ALA A 232 18.34 -15.55 -8.69
C ALA A 232 17.25 -16.60 -8.46
N TRP A 233 17.63 -17.87 -8.46
CA TRP A 233 16.73 -18.99 -8.15
C TRP A 233 16.01 -18.83 -6.80
N GLN A 234 16.67 -18.19 -5.83
CA GLN A 234 16.12 -17.88 -4.50
C GLN A 234 14.86 -16.99 -4.58
N ASN A 235 14.83 -16.02 -5.49
CA ASN A 235 13.67 -15.14 -5.68
C ASN A 235 12.47 -15.90 -6.24
N ILE A 236 12.71 -16.88 -7.11
CA ILE A 236 11.65 -17.71 -7.69
C ILE A 236 11.02 -18.60 -6.60
N VAL A 237 11.86 -19.24 -5.78
CA VAL A 237 11.40 -20.09 -4.67
C VAL A 237 10.66 -19.26 -3.62
N GLY A 238 11.21 -18.11 -3.24
CA GLY A 238 10.56 -17.20 -2.29
C GLY A 238 9.22 -16.69 -2.80
N ALA A 239 9.13 -16.30 -4.08
CA ALA A 239 7.87 -15.87 -4.70
C ALA A 239 6.82 -16.98 -4.66
N LEU A 240 7.17 -18.21 -5.05
CA LEU A 240 6.28 -19.38 -4.98
C LEU A 240 5.77 -19.66 -3.56
N LEU A 241 6.63 -19.52 -2.55
CA LEU A 241 6.27 -19.70 -1.15
C LEU A 241 5.30 -18.62 -0.66
N THR A 242 5.52 -17.37 -1.06
CA THR A 242 4.64 -16.24 -0.75
C THR A 242 3.28 -16.39 -1.46
N VAL A 243 3.26 -16.84 -2.73
CA VAL A 243 2.00 -17.10 -3.46
C VAL A 243 1.20 -18.20 -2.79
N SER A 244 1.84 -19.34 -2.54
CA SER A 244 1.17 -20.52 -1.98
C SER A 244 0.61 -20.25 -0.60
N SER A 245 1.37 -19.59 0.29
CA SER A 245 0.88 -19.19 1.62
C SER A 245 -0.29 -18.23 1.54
N THR A 246 -0.25 -17.25 0.63
CA THR A 246 -1.33 -16.27 0.43
C THR A 246 -2.61 -16.94 -0.10
N LEU A 247 -2.48 -17.85 -1.06
CA LEU A 247 -3.62 -18.61 -1.60
C LEU A 247 -4.23 -19.54 -0.53
N LEU A 248 -3.40 -20.15 0.32
CA LEU A 248 -3.87 -20.98 1.43
C LEU A 248 -4.58 -20.14 2.51
N LEU A 249 -4.08 -18.94 2.83
CA LEU A 249 -4.77 -17.99 3.71
C LEU A 249 -6.13 -17.60 3.15
N PHE A 250 -6.17 -17.27 1.85
CA PHE A 250 -7.39 -16.86 1.17
C PHE A 250 -8.44 -17.97 1.20
N THR A 251 -8.09 -19.17 0.74
CA THR A 251 -9.01 -20.33 0.69
C THR A 251 -9.54 -20.73 2.07
N LYS A 252 -8.69 -20.75 3.10
CA LYS A 252 -9.14 -21.04 4.48
C LYS A 252 -10.14 -20.01 4.98
N THR A 253 -9.85 -18.72 4.76
CA THR A 253 -10.71 -17.66 5.29
C THR A 253 -12.07 -17.67 4.59
N SER A 254 -12.10 -17.91 3.26
CA SER A 254 -13.34 -18.07 2.51
C SER A 254 -14.18 -19.27 2.99
N CYS A 255 -13.57 -20.37 3.42
CA CYS A 255 -14.30 -21.54 3.96
C CYS A 255 -14.79 -21.37 5.41
N LYS A 256 -14.35 -20.35 6.15
CA LYS A 256 -14.82 -20.09 7.53
C LYS A 256 -16.11 -19.26 7.59
N GLU A 257 -16.52 -18.68 6.47
CA GLU A 257 -17.71 -17.82 6.37
C GLU A 257 -18.95 -18.54 5.81
N GLU A 258 -18.84 -19.83 5.43
CA GLU A 258 -19.96 -20.75 5.18
C GLU A 258 -20.38 -21.50 6.45
#